data_AF-A0A3D5NYB7-F1
#
_entry.id   AF-A0A3D5NYB7-F1
#
_cell.length_a   1.000
_cell.length_b   1.000
_cell.length_c   1.000
_cell.angle_alpha   90.00
_cell.angle_beta   90.00
_cell.angle_gamma   90.00
#
_symmetry.space_group_name_H-M   'P 1'
#
loop_
_entity.id
_entity.type
_entity.pdbx_description
1 polymer ?
#
loop_
_entity_poly.entity_id
_entity_poly.type
_entity_poly.pdbx_seq_one_letter_code
_entity_poly.pdbx_strand_id
1 'polypeptide(L)' 'MSPIHFILYSPPMKLNERMAGPMKLTAVLFDLDGTLVDSSQDITNNLNRALEDLGFGSLSKETVLSHVGYGAPY' A
#
# COMPACT_ATOMS: atom_id res chain seq x y z
N MET A 1 -37.41 48.71 -26.44
CA MET A 1 -36.62 47.98 -27.47
C MET A 1 -35.62 47.09 -26.73
N SER A 2 -35.70 45.78 -27.00
CA SER A 2 -34.88 44.65 -26.48
C SER A 2 -33.38 44.78 -26.86
N PRO A 3 -32.43 43.90 -26.44
CA PRO A 3 -32.55 42.66 -25.61
C PRO A 3 -31.51 42.56 -24.46
N ILE A 4 -31.72 41.86 -23.34
CA ILE A 4 -31.80 40.40 -23.07
C ILE A 4 -30.54 39.59 -23.46
N HIS A 5 -29.85 39.11 -22.41
CA HIS A 5 -28.95 37.95 -22.28
C HIS A 5 -27.71 37.82 -23.19
N PHE A 6 -26.54 37.89 -22.56
CA PHE A 6 -25.44 36.96 -22.86
C PHE A 6 -24.88 36.44 -21.53
N ILE A 7 -25.58 35.47 -20.95
CA ILE A 7 -24.96 34.56 -19.99
C ILE A 7 -23.85 33.85 -20.77
N LEU A 8 -22.61 34.00 -20.31
CA LEU A 8 -21.46 33.23 -20.79
C LEU A 8 -21.79 31.74 -20.63
N TYR A 9 -22.25 31.11 -21.70
CA TYR A 9 -22.31 29.66 -21.77
C TYR A 9 -20.87 29.15 -21.74
N SER A 10 -20.40 28.76 -20.56
CA SER A 10 -19.22 27.92 -20.43
C SER A 10 -19.69 26.49 -20.74
N PRO A 11 -19.26 25.88 -21.86
CA PRO A 11 -19.69 24.53 -22.19
C PRO A 11 -19.31 23.58 -21.04
N PRO A 12 -20.11 22.54 -20.74
CA PRO A 12 -19.73 21.54 -19.77
C PRO A 12 -18.44 20.87 -20.26
N MET A 13 -17.37 21.08 -19.50
CA MET A 13 -16.08 20.44 -19.70
C MET A 13 -16.32 18.92 -19.79
N LYS A 14 -15.93 18.33 -20.93
CA LYS A 14 -16.08 16.88 -21.12
C LYS A 14 -15.32 16.16 -20.01
N LEU A 15 -15.96 15.18 -19.39
CA LEU A 15 -15.50 14.44 -18.21
C LEU A 15 -14.15 13.72 -18.40
N ASN A 16 -13.54 13.78 -19.58
CA ASN A 16 -12.32 13.08 -19.95
C ASN A 16 -11.09 13.98 -20.19
N GLU A 17 -11.14 15.29 -19.92
CA GLU A 17 -9.97 16.19 -20.05
C GLU A 17 -9.16 16.38 -18.76
N ARG A 18 -9.15 15.38 -17.87
CA ARG A 18 -8.01 15.24 -16.97
C ARG A 18 -6.84 14.66 -17.76
N MET A 19 -6.22 15.50 -18.57
CA MET A 19 -4.83 15.30 -18.99
C MET A 19 -4.01 15.28 -17.71
N ALA A 20 -3.74 14.09 -17.19
CA ALA A 20 -2.72 13.91 -16.17
C ALA A 20 -1.39 14.33 -16.81
N GLY A 21 -0.97 15.58 -16.58
CA GLY A 21 0.42 15.97 -16.76
C GLY A 21 1.33 15.00 -15.99
N PRO A 22 2.62 14.90 -16.33
CA PRO A 22 3.52 13.91 -15.71
C PRO A 22 3.37 13.98 -14.19
N MET A 23 2.91 12.88 -13.57
CA MET A 23 2.80 12.82 -12.12
C MET A 23 4.20 13.03 -11.56
N LYS A 24 4.43 14.19 -10.97
CA LYS A 24 5.69 14.48 -10.30
C LYS A 24 5.71 13.64 -9.03
N LEU A 25 6.41 12.50 -9.08
CA LEU A 25 6.64 11.68 -7.91
C LEU A 25 7.41 12.51 -6.88
N THR A 26 6.77 12.83 -5.76
CA THR A 26 7.35 13.69 -4.71
C THR A 26 7.88 12.89 -3.53
N ALA A 27 7.40 11.66 -3.34
CA ALA A 27 7.84 10.75 -2.28
C ALA A 27 7.54 9.29 -2.66
N VAL A 28 8.30 8.37 -2.05
CA VAL A 28 8.07 6.93 -2.08
C VAL A 28 8.16 6.41 -0.65
N LEU A 29 7.19 5.60 -0.25
CA LEU A 29 7.21 4.90 1.03
C LEU A 29 7.42 3.42 0.74
N PHE A 30 8.32 2.81 1.49
CA PHE A 30 8.60 1.39 1.40
C PHE A 30 8.17 0.73 2.70
N ASP A 31 7.54 -0.43 2.57
CA ASP A 31 7.44 -1.37 3.68
C ASP A 31 8.85 -1.89 4.03
N LEU A 32 9.03 -2.44 5.23
CA LEU A 32 10.32 -2.95 5.70
C LEU A 32 10.44 -4.44 5.45
N ASP A 33 9.63 -5.23 6.16
CA ASP A 33 9.71 -6.68 6.20
C ASP A 33 9.22 -7.28 4.88
N GLY A 34 10.07 -8.07 4.23
CA GLY A 34 9.77 -8.66 2.92
C GLY A 34 9.82 -7.68 1.75
N THR A 35 10.08 -6.38 1.99
CA THR A 35 10.31 -5.37 0.93
C THR A 35 11.76 -4.90 0.90
N LEU A 36 12.24 -4.27 1.98
CA LEU A 36 13.63 -3.81 2.07
C LEU A 36 14.55 -4.83 2.73
N VAL A 37 14.01 -5.66 3.62
CA VAL A 37 14.76 -6.64 4.41
C VAL A 37 14.07 -7.99 4.36
N ASP A 38 14.82 -9.06 4.05
CA ASP A 38 14.37 -10.43 4.30
C ASP A 38 14.57 -10.78 5.79
N SER A 39 13.57 -10.42 6.59
CA SER A 39 13.52 -10.71 8.04
C SER A 39 12.90 -12.07 8.36
N SER A 40 12.61 -12.90 7.35
CA SER A 40 11.85 -14.15 7.50
C SER A 40 12.45 -15.11 8.52
N GLN A 41 13.78 -15.22 8.53
CA GLN A 41 14.49 -16.13 9.43
C GLN A 41 14.49 -15.63 10.87
N ASP A 42 14.72 -14.33 11.07
CA ASP A 42 14.77 -13.75 12.41
C ASP A 42 13.40 -13.74 13.07
N ILE A 43 12.34 -13.44 12.30
CA ILE A 43 10.96 -13.56 12.77
C ILE A 43 10.67 -15.01 13.21
N THR A 44 11.08 -16.00 12.40
CA THR A 44 10.88 -17.42 12.73
C THR A 44 11.62 -17.82 14.01
N ASN A 45 12.88 -17.42 14.14
CA ASN A 45 13.72 -17.76 15.29
C ASN A 45 13.16 -17.16 16.59
N ASN A 46 12.83 -15.88 16.57
CA ASN A 46 12.33 -15.17 17.75
C ASN A 46 10.94 -15.67 18.17
N LEU A 47 10.06 -15.96 17.21
CA LEU A 47 8.75 -16.55 17.51
C LEU A 47 8.90 -17.94 18.15
N ASN A 48 9.73 -18.80 17.56
CA ASN A 48 9.95 -20.14 18.11
C ASN A 48 10.59 -20.09 19.50
N ARG A 49 11.48 -19.13 19.76
CA ARG A 49 12.02 -18.92 21.10
C ARG A 49 10.91 -18.54 22.10
N ALA A 50 10.03 -17.62 21.74
CA ALA A 50 8.92 -17.24 22.60
C ALA A 50 7.94 -18.39 22.85
N LEU A 51 7.67 -19.23 21.84
CA LEU A 51 6.84 -20.43 21.98
C LEU A 51 7.47 -21.44 22.95
N GLU A 52 8.78 -21.69 22.83
CA GLU A 52 9.51 -22.57 23.73
C GLU A 52 9.48 -22.07 25.18
N ASP A 53 9.70 -20.77 25.40
CA ASP A 53 9.65 -20.15 26.73
C ASP A 53 8.24 -20.30 27.38
N LEU A 54 7.19 -20.46 26.57
CA LEU A 54 5.80 -20.69 27.01
C LEU A 54 5.42 -22.18 27.10
N GLY A 55 6.33 -23.10 26.78
CA GLY A 55 6.10 -24.54 26.82
C GLY A 55 5.38 -25.11 25.60
N PHE A 56 5.30 -24.36 24.50
CA PHE A 56 4.79 -24.83 23.22
C PHE A 56 5.90 -25.41 22.34
N GLY A 57 5.50 -26.20 21.34
CA GLY A 57 6.42 -26.68 20.30
C GLY A 57 6.75 -25.60 19.27
N SER A 58 7.91 -25.73 18.60
CA SER A 58 8.30 -24.87 17.50
C SER A 58 7.44 -25.09 16.26
N LEU A 59 7.22 -24.02 15.50
CA LEU A 59 6.57 -24.05 14.19
C LEU A 59 7.61 -24.05 13.06
N SER A 60 7.21 -24.59 11.90
CA SER A 60 8.01 -24.50 10.68
C SER A 60 8.05 -23.05 10.19
N LYS A 61 9.14 -22.67 9.51
CA LYS A 61 9.26 -21.35 8.87
C LYS A 61 8.06 -21.02 7.99
N GLU A 62 7.59 -21.99 7.23
CA GLU A 62 6.47 -21.82 6.30
C GLU A 62 5.15 -21.55 7.03
N THR A 63 4.90 -22.24 8.15
CA THR A 63 3.77 -21.93 9.03
C THR A 63 3.90 -20.55 9.65
N VAL A 64 5.10 -20.18 10.14
CA VAL A 64 5.33 -18.83 10.70
C VAL A 64 5.04 -17.75 9.65
N LEU A 65 5.57 -17.89 8.44
CA LEU A 65 5.39 -16.90 7.38
C LEU A 65 3.94 -16.78 6.90
N SER A 66 3.13 -17.83 7.04
CA SER A 66 1.69 -17.72 6.78
C SER A 66 0.95 -16.77 7.73
N HIS A 67 1.55 -16.47 8.90
CA HIS A 67 1.03 -15.53 9.88
C HIS A 67 1.64 -14.12 9.76
N VAL A 68 2.71 -13.95 8.97
CA VAL A 68 3.33 -12.65 8.72
C VAL A 68 2.53 -11.94 7.64
N GLY A 69 2.15 -10.68 7.87
CA GLY A 69 1.46 -9.86 6.87
C GLY A 69 2.37 -9.61 5.66
N TYR A 70 1.82 -9.73 4.44
CA TYR A 70 2.55 -9.55 3.18
C TYR A 70 2.73 -8.07 2.76
N GLY A 71 2.62 -7.13 3.68
CA GLY A 71 2.49 -5.71 3.35
C GLY A 71 1.19 -5.37 2.62
N ALA A 72 1.06 -4.14 2.13
CA ALA A 72 -0.12 -3.68 1.41
C ALA A 72 -0.13 -4.20 -0.05
N PRO A 73 -1.24 -4.79 -0.55
CA PRO A 73 -1.37 -5.14 -1.96
C PRO A 73 -1.50 -3.87 -2.80
N TYR A 74 -0.67 -3.72 -3.83
CA TYR A 74 -0.76 -2.66 -4.84
C TYR A 74 -1.23 -3.19 -6.19
#